data_AF-A0A371JYT7-F1
#
_entry.id   AF-A0A371JYT7-F1
#
_cell.length_a   1.000
_cell.length_b   1.000
_cell.length_c   1.000
_cell.angle_alpha   90.00
_cell.angle_beta   90.00
_cell.angle_gamma   90.00
#
_symmetry.space_group_name_H-M   'P 1'
#
loop_
_entity.id
_entity.type
_entity.pdbx_description
1 polymer ?
#
loop_
_entity_poly.entity_id
_entity_poly.type
_entity_poly.pdbx_seq_one_letter_code
_entity_poly.pdbx_strand_id
1 'polypeptide(L)'
;MKLRVWALSLLLVAPLSYASVDRGVLQFESIRSQQSEIRAAVKAANGRYKEMPQNTRGELLAKQDQLFHLMDGKQSTQDLNEDQKTEVFNTLEWIEAAINSADDERMVCERRPVLGSNRKERVCRTAGQIRAERESARERIESGEVRSSQ
;
A
#
# COMPACT_ATOMS: atom_id res chain seq x y z
N MET A 1 7.52 -80.15 -15.03
CA MET A 1 6.37 -79.60 -15.78
C MET A 1 6.34 -78.08 -15.63
N LYS A 2 6.54 -77.38 -16.76
CA LYS A 2 6.13 -76.01 -17.16
C LYS A 2 6.60 -74.79 -16.34
N LEU A 3 7.60 -74.09 -16.92
CA LEU A 3 7.88 -72.66 -16.78
C LEU A 3 6.66 -71.82 -17.20
N ARG A 4 6.43 -70.67 -16.55
CA ARG A 4 5.71 -69.54 -17.15
C ARG A 4 6.33 -68.19 -16.77
N VAL A 5 6.37 -67.37 -17.80
CA VAL A 5 7.14 -66.16 -18.09
C VAL A 5 6.25 -64.93 -17.84
N TRP A 6 6.84 -63.91 -17.18
CA TRP A 6 6.71 -62.45 -17.37
C TRP A 6 5.35 -61.73 -17.32
N ALA A 7 5.29 -60.66 -16.51
CA ALA A 7 4.64 -59.39 -16.87
C ALA A 7 5.33 -58.22 -16.14
N LEU A 8 6.30 -57.62 -16.83
CA LEU A 8 6.98 -56.38 -16.48
C LEU A 8 5.95 -55.23 -16.58
N SER A 9 5.52 -54.65 -15.46
CA SER A 9 4.70 -53.44 -15.46
C SER A 9 5.60 -52.21 -15.53
N LEU A 10 5.65 -51.61 -16.72
CA LEU A 10 6.38 -50.39 -17.04
C LEU A 10 5.66 -49.18 -16.40
N LEU A 11 6.20 -48.65 -15.30
CA LEU A 11 5.71 -47.41 -14.68
C LEU A 11 6.27 -46.23 -15.48
N LEU A 12 5.42 -45.61 -16.31
CA LEU A 12 5.72 -44.35 -17.00
C LEU A 12 5.73 -43.22 -15.96
N VAL A 13 6.91 -42.80 -15.52
CA VAL A 13 7.09 -41.54 -14.78
C VAL A 13 7.13 -40.41 -15.82
N ALA A 14 6.02 -39.69 -15.95
CA ALA A 14 6.01 -38.44 -16.70
C ALA A 14 6.80 -37.38 -15.92
N PRO A 15 7.75 -36.65 -16.54
CA PRO A 15 8.41 -35.53 -15.89
C PRO A 15 7.40 -34.38 -15.73
N LEU A 16 7.10 -34.01 -14.48
CA LEU A 16 6.48 -32.72 -14.17
C LEU A 16 7.53 -31.65 -14.43
N SER A 17 7.48 -31.02 -15.60
CA SER A 17 8.25 -29.81 -15.88
C SER A 17 7.74 -28.70 -14.97
N TYR A 18 8.46 -28.41 -13.88
CA TYR A 18 8.26 -27.20 -13.11
C TYR A 18 8.80 -26.03 -13.93
N ALA A 19 7.91 -25.24 -14.53
CA ALA A 19 8.28 -23.94 -15.08
C ALA A 19 8.70 -23.04 -13.91
N SER A 20 9.98 -22.68 -13.85
CA SER A 20 10.48 -21.68 -12.92
C SER A 20 9.94 -20.31 -13.37
N VAL A 21 8.89 -19.84 -12.69
CA VAL A 21 8.41 -18.47 -12.87
C VAL A 21 9.49 -17.53 -12.34
N ASP A 22 10.00 -16.65 -13.20
CA ASP A 22 10.97 -15.64 -12.79
C ASP A 22 10.32 -14.69 -11.77
N ARG A 23 10.88 -14.66 -10.56
CA ARG A 23 10.38 -13.88 -9.43
C ARG A 23 10.38 -12.38 -9.74
N GLY A 24 11.30 -11.92 -10.60
CA GLY A 24 11.36 -10.52 -11.06
C GLY A 24 10.15 -10.09 -11.88
N VAL A 25 9.63 -10.98 -12.73
CA VAL A 25 8.42 -10.74 -13.54
C VAL A 25 7.16 -10.67 -12.66
N LEU A 26 7.06 -11.55 -11.67
CA LEU A 26 5.95 -11.51 -10.71
C LEU A 26 5.90 -10.19 -9.93
N GLN A 27 7.06 -9.61 -9.58
CA GLN A 27 7.09 -8.31 -8.91
C GLN A 27 6.66 -7.18 -9.86
N PHE A 28 7.15 -7.17 -11.09
CA PHE A 28 6.84 -6.12 -12.08
C PHE A 28 5.35 -6.08 -12.45
N GLU A 29 4.73 -7.24 -12.68
CA GLU A 29 3.30 -7.33 -12.97
C GLU A 29 2.46 -6.98 -11.74
N SER A 30 2.91 -7.37 -10.54
CA SER A 30 2.22 -7.00 -9.30
C SER A 30 2.20 -5.48 -9.08
N ILE A 31 3.31 -4.79 -9.37
CA ILE A 31 3.38 -3.33 -9.33
C ILE A 31 2.39 -2.73 -10.33
N ARG A 32 2.37 -3.22 -11.58
CA ARG A 32 1.43 -2.72 -12.61
C ARG A 32 -0.04 -2.91 -12.20
N SER A 33 -0.38 -4.08 -11.67
CA SER A 33 -1.73 -4.38 -11.18
C SER A 33 -2.12 -3.47 -10.01
N GLN A 34 -1.27 -3.39 -8.98
CA GLN A 34 -1.52 -2.54 -7.81
C GLN A 34 -1.68 -1.07 -8.19
N GLN A 35 -0.82 -0.55 -9.06
CA GLN A 35 -0.90 0.84 -9.50
C GLN A 35 -2.16 1.10 -10.34
N SER A 36 -2.61 0.11 -11.12
CA SER A 36 -3.87 0.20 -11.88
C SER A 36 -5.09 0.23 -10.95
N GLU A 37 -5.09 -0.58 -9.90
CA GLU A 37 -6.14 -0.58 -8.87
C GLU A 37 -6.18 0.74 -8.10
N ILE A 38 -5.02 1.22 -7.65
CA ILE A 38 -4.89 2.53 -6.98
C ILE A 38 -5.41 3.63 -7.89
N ARG A 39 -4.99 3.65 -9.16
CA ARG A 39 -5.44 4.66 -10.14
C ARG A 39 -6.96 4.66 -10.30
N ALA A 40 -7.57 3.47 -10.41
CA ALA A 40 -9.02 3.34 -10.54
C ALA A 40 -9.73 3.87 -9.29
N ALA A 41 -9.26 3.51 -8.10
CA ALA A 41 -9.83 3.94 -6.82
C ALA A 41 -9.70 5.46 -6.59
N VAL A 42 -8.54 6.03 -6.94
CA VAL A 42 -8.25 7.46 -6.88
C VAL A 42 -9.15 8.25 -7.84
N LYS A 43 -9.31 7.78 -9.08
CA LYS A 43 -10.21 8.39 -10.07
C LYS A 43 -11.68 8.33 -9.63
N ALA A 44 -12.09 7.21 -9.04
CA ALA A 44 -13.44 7.01 -8.53
C ALA A 44 -13.72 7.77 -7.21
N ALA A 45 -12.70 8.39 -6.59
CA ALA A 45 -12.82 9.07 -5.30
C ALA A 45 -13.42 8.16 -4.21
N ASN A 46 -13.05 6.88 -4.20
CA ASN A 46 -13.66 5.89 -3.32
C ASN A 46 -12.70 5.44 -2.20
N GLY A 47 -13.24 4.74 -1.21
CA GLY A 47 -12.47 4.19 -0.09
C GLY A 47 -11.63 5.25 0.62
N ARG A 48 -10.34 4.96 0.81
CA ARG A 48 -9.38 5.86 1.47
C ARG A 48 -9.10 7.15 0.69
N TYR A 49 -9.36 7.18 -0.62
CA TYR A 49 -9.06 8.33 -1.48
C TYR A 49 -10.19 9.37 -1.55
N LYS A 50 -11.33 9.11 -0.90
CA LYS A 50 -12.52 9.97 -0.98
C LYS A 50 -12.24 11.41 -0.57
N GLU A 51 -11.52 11.58 0.54
CA GLU A 51 -11.19 12.88 1.13
C GLU A 51 -9.80 13.38 0.70
N MET A 52 -9.15 12.72 -0.27
CA MET A 52 -7.85 13.14 -0.79
C MET A 52 -7.97 14.49 -1.51
N PRO A 53 -7.12 15.49 -1.17
CA PRO A 53 -7.11 16.80 -1.83
C PRO A 53 -6.95 16.71 -3.35
N GLN A 54 -7.60 17.62 -4.09
CA GLN A 54 -7.61 17.59 -5.56
C GLN A 54 -6.23 17.76 -6.18
N ASN A 55 -5.37 18.61 -5.60
CA ASN A 55 -3.98 18.79 -6.01
C ASN A 55 -3.18 17.49 -5.83
N THR A 56 -3.21 16.89 -4.64
CA THR A 56 -2.52 15.62 -4.34
C THR A 56 -3.00 14.50 -5.27
N ARG A 57 -4.31 14.47 -5.56
CA ARG A 57 -4.89 13.52 -6.52
C ARG A 57 -4.33 13.69 -7.93
N GLY A 58 -4.26 14.93 -8.41
CA GLY A 58 -3.71 15.23 -9.74
C GLY A 58 -2.23 14.86 -9.84
N GLU A 59 -1.45 15.19 -8.83
CA GLU A 59 -0.02 14.87 -8.78
C GLU A 59 0.23 13.36 -8.71
N LEU A 60 -0.55 12.63 -7.91
CA LEU A 60 -0.47 11.18 -7.83
C LEU A 60 -0.79 10.50 -9.16
N LEU A 61 -1.83 10.95 -9.87
CA LEU A 61 -2.15 10.41 -11.19
C LEU A 61 -1.05 10.70 -12.21
N ALA A 62 -0.41 11.87 -12.15
CA ALA A 62 0.71 12.22 -13.02
C ALA A 62 1.96 11.38 -12.73
N LYS A 63 2.28 11.13 -11.46
CA LYS A 63 3.37 10.22 -11.06
C LYS A 63 3.11 8.78 -11.49
N GLN A 64 1.86 8.33 -11.43
CA GLN A 64 1.47 7.03 -11.97
C GLN A 64 1.64 6.98 -13.50
N ASP A 65 1.30 8.04 -14.23
CA ASP A 65 1.55 8.10 -15.69
C ASP A 65 3.04 7.96 -16.02
N GLN A 66 3.89 8.66 -15.26
CA GLN A 66 5.35 8.54 -15.38
C GLN A 66 5.83 7.12 -15.11
N LEU A 67 5.34 6.48 -14.03
CA LEU A 67 5.69 5.11 -13.68
C LEU A 67 5.28 4.13 -14.79
N PHE A 68 4.06 4.22 -15.30
CA PHE A 68 3.60 3.35 -16.39
C PHE A 68 4.43 3.54 -17.66
N HIS A 69 4.84 4.77 -17.97
CA HIS A 69 5.72 5.04 -19.09
C HIS A 69 7.11 4.41 -18.92
N LEU A 70 7.70 4.46 -17.72
CA LEU A 70 8.98 3.80 -17.43
C LEU A 70 8.90 2.27 -17.54
N MET A 71 7.73 1.71 -17.22
CA MET A 71 7.46 0.28 -17.26
C MET A 71 6.92 -0.22 -18.61
N ASP A 72 6.73 0.67 -19.59
CA ASP A 72 6.14 0.31 -20.88
C ASP A 72 7.08 -0.56 -21.73
N GLY A 73 6.56 -1.64 -22.30
CA GLY A 73 7.36 -2.64 -23.01
C GLY A 73 8.35 -3.43 -22.14
N LYS A 74 8.33 -3.27 -20.81
CA LYS A 74 9.19 -3.97 -19.85
C LYS A 74 8.43 -5.09 -19.15
N GLN A 75 9.09 -6.21 -18.92
CA GLN A 75 8.51 -7.39 -18.25
C GLN A 75 9.16 -7.67 -16.91
N SER A 76 10.38 -7.18 -16.68
CA SER A 76 11.12 -7.40 -15.45
C SER A 76 11.99 -6.20 -15.09
N THR A 77 12.47 -6.19 -13.84
CA THR A 77 13.50 -5.25 -13.38
C THR A 77 14.82 -5.36 -14.13
N GLN A 78 15.08 -6.49 -14.82
CA GLN A 78 16.28 -6.69 -15.63
C GLN A 78 16.23 -5.91 -16.94
N ASP A 79 15.03 -5.54 -17.41
CA ASP A 79 14.84 -4.77 -18.63
C ASP A 79 15.06 -3.25 -18.42
N LEU A 80 15.28 -2.84 -17.16
CA LEU A 80 15.54 -1.48 -16.72
C LEU A 80 17.05 -1.27 -16.50
N ASN A 81 17.56 -0.11 -16.91
CA ASN A 81 18.89 0.35 -16.48
C ASN A 81 18.86 0.87 -15.02
N GLU A 82 20.03 1.14 -14.43
CA GLU A 82 20.13 1.57 -13.03
C GLU A 82 19.40 2.88 -12.73
N ASP A 83 19.44 3.84 -13.66
CA ASP A 83 18.73 5.11 -13.53
C ASP A 83 17.21 4.90 -13.54
N GLN A 84 16.71 4.04 -14.43
CA GLN A 84 15.29 3.68 -14.51
C GLN A 84 14.82 2.92 -13.27
N LYS A 85 15.64 2.02 -12.71
CA LYS A 85 15.33 1.34 -11.45
C LYS A 85 15.18 2.35 -10.31
N THR A 86 16.11 3.30 -10.23
CA THR A 86 16.08 4.38 -9.23
C THR A 86 14.84 5.24 -9.39
N GLU A 87 14.50 5.63 -10.63
CA GLU A 87 13.31 6.44 -10.91
C GLU A 87 12.02 5.71 -10.55
N VAL A 88 11.90 4.41 -10.88
CA VAL A 88 10.76 3.57 -10.51
C VAL A 88 10.63 3.49 -8.99
N PHE A 89 11.74 3.23 -8.28
CA PHE A 89 11.75 3.16 -6.83
C PHE A 89 11.30 4.48 -6.19
N ASN A 90 11.92 5.61 -6.57
CA ASN A 90 11.57 6.92 -6.05
C ASN A 90 10.10 7.29 -6.33
N THR A 91 9.58 6.91 -7.50
CA THR A 91 8.19 7.16 -7.86
C THR A 91 7.23 6.35 -7.00
N LEU A 92 7.54 5.08 -6.71
CA LEU A 92 6.74 4.22 -5.85
C LEU A 92 6.72 4.74 -4.40
N GLU A 93 7.88 5.09 -3.86
CA GLU A 93 8.00 5.68 -2.52
C GLU A 93 7.20 6.97 -2.40
N TRP A 94 7.28 7.84 -3.42
CA TRP A 94 6.49 9.07 -3.44
C TRP A 94 4.99 8.79 -3.47
N ILE A 95 4.53 7.83 -4.28
CA ILE A 95 3.11 7.45 -4.37
C ILE A 95 2.62 6.93 -3.02
N GLU A 96 3.39 6.06 -2.36
CA GLU A 96 3.06 5.56 -1.02
C GLU A 96 2.96 6.70 0.00
N ALA A 97 3.96 7.58 0.03
CA ALA A 97 3.98 8.74 0.92
C ALA A 97 2.76 9.65 0.68
N ALA A 98 2.45 9.97 -0.57
CA ALA A 98 1.31 10.82 -0.92
C ALA A 98 -0.04 10.20 -0.46
N ILE A 99 -0.19 8.88 -0.58
CA ILE A 99 -1.39 8.17 -0.12
C ILE A 99 -1.50 8.23 1.41
N ASN A 100 -0.40 7.99 2.13
CA ASN A 100 -0.39 7.96 3.58
C ASN A 100 -0.54 9.37 4.20
N SER A 101 0.12 10.38 3.62
CA SER A 101 -0.05 11.78 4.03
C SER A 101 -1.47 12.28 3.81
N ALA A 102 -2.10 11.93 2.68
CA ALA A 102 -3.50 12.29 2.44
C ALA A 102 -4.46 11.71 3.50
N ASP A 103 -4.18 10.50 4.00
CA ASP A 103 -4.97 9.90 5.07
C ASP A 103 -4.81 10.64 6.41
N ASP A 104 -3.63 11.20 6.67
CA ASP A 104 -3.32 11.99 7.87
C ASP A 104 -3.94 13.38 7.83
N GLU A 105 -3.96 14.01 6.66
CA GLU A 105 -4.55 15.33 6.42
C GLU A 105 -6.08 15.32 6.43
N ARG A 106 -6.71 14.14 6.32
CA ARG A 106 -8.16 13.99 6.34
C ARG A 106 -8.77 14.61 7.60
N MET A 107 -9.72 15.52 7.39
CA MET A 107 -10.46 16.18 8.47
C MET A 107 -11.49 15.23 9.11
N VAL A 108 -11.48 15.18 10.44
CA VAL A 108 -12.45 14.48 11.27
C VAL A 108 -13.13 15.49 12.18
N CYS A 109 -14.42 15.70 11.97
CA CYS A 109 -15.24 16.60 12.78
C CYS A 109 -16.12 15.80 13.73
N GLU A 110 -15.99 16.07 15.02
CA GLU A 110 -16.74 15.40 16.08
C GLU A 110 -17.48 16.41 16.95
N ARG A 111 -18.61 15.98 17.52
CA ARG A 111 -19.42 16.80 18.42
C ARG A 111 -19.08 16.45 19.87
N ARG A 112 -18.27 17.29 20.51
CA ARG A 112 -17.76 17.06 21.88
C ARG A 112 -18.54 17.90 22.89
N PRO A 113 -18.80 17.39 24.11
CA PRO A 113 -19.33 18.20 25.20
C PRO A 113 -18.27 19.19 25.69
N VAL A 114 -18.69 20.41 26.00
CA VAL A 114 -17.80 21.42 26.61
C VAL A 114 -17.72 21.14 28.11
N LEU A 115 -16.50 21.05 28.66
CA LEU A 115 -16.30 20.82 30.09
C LEU A 115 -16.96 21.94 30.91
N GLY A 116 -17.74 21.57 31.94
CA GLY A 116 -18.49 22.55 32.76
C GLY A 116 -19.75 23.10 32.10
N SER A 117 -20.21 22.56 30.96
CA SER A 117 -21.44 22.97 30.29
C SER A 117 -22.21 21.76 29.75
N ASN A 118 -23.54 21.87 29.64
CA ASN A 118 -24.36 20.89 28.91
C ASN A 118 -24.33 21.11 27.37
N ARG A 119 -23.66 22.17 26.89
CA ARG A 119 -23.55 22.49 25.47
C ARG A 119 -22.56 21.56 24.77
N LYS A 120 -22.87 21.19 23.52
CA LYS A 120 -21.96 20.47 22.61
C LYS A 120 -21.42 21.41 21.53
N GLU A 121 -20.11 21.37 21.32
CA GLU A 121 -19.44 22.08 20.23
C GLU A 121 -18.93 21.11 19.17
N ARG A 122 -18.68 21.62 17.96
CA ARG A 122 -18.09 20.85 16.87
C ARG A 122 -16.61 21.17 16.81
N VAL A 123 -15.77 20.16 17.03
CA VAL A 123 -14.32 20.28 16.94
C VAL A 123 -13.87 19.47 15.72
N CYS A 124 -13.13 20.11 14.83
CA CYS A 124 -12.56 19.47 13.65
C CYS A 124 -11.04 19.43 13.78
N ARG A 125 -10.46 18.24 13.63
CA ARG A 125 -9.01 18.01 13.65
C ARG A 125 -8.62 17.10 12.50
N THR A 126 -7.36 17.11 12.10
CA THR A 126 -6.87 16.13 11.12
C THR A 126 -6.73 14.75 11.77
N ALA A 127 -6.80 13.68 10.97
CA ALA A 127 -6.58 12.32 11.46
C ALA A 127 -5.17 12.16 12.09
N GLY A 128 -4.17 12.83 11.51
CA GLY A 128 -2.81 12.88 12.05
C GLY A 128 -2.74 13.58 13.41
N GLN A 129 -3.43 14.72 13.59
CA GLN A 129 -3.52 15.39 14.89
C GLN A 129 -4.16 14.50 15.95
N ILE A 130 -5.25 13.81 15.60
CA ILE A 130 -5.92 12.88 16.53
C ILE A 130 -4.99 11.73 16.92
N ARG A 131 -4.17 11.22 15.99
CA ARG A 131 -3.18 10.17 16.28
C ARG A 131 -2.09 10.69 17.23
N ALA A 132 -1.48 11.83 16.92
CA ALA A 132 -0.44 12.44 17.74
C ALA A 132 -0.93 12.79 19.16
N GLU A 133 -2.16 13.30 19.31
CA GLU A 133 -2.78 13.55 20.61
C GLU A 133 -2.95 12.25 21.42
N ARG A 134 -3.31 11.13 20.77
CA ARG A 134 -3.45 9.83 21.44
C ARG A 134 -2.11 9.24 21.87
N GLU A 135 -1.10 9.37 21.02
CA GLU A 135 0.26 8.89 21.29
C GLU A 135 0.89 9.67 22.45
N SER A 136 0.89 11.00 22.38
CA SER A 136 1.38 11.85 23.47
C SER A 136 0.62 11.63 24.79
N ALA A 137 -0.70 11.40 24.76
CA ALA A 137 -1.46 11.04 25.96
C ALA A 137 -1.02 9.70 26.55
N ARG A 138 -0.70 8.71 25.71
CA ARG A 138 -0.20 7.40 26.14
C ARG A 138 1.19 7.51 26.74
N GLU A 139 2.11 8.20 26.07
CA GLU A 139 3.47 8.44 26.56
C GLU A 139 3.49 9.10 27.94
N ARG A 140 2.64 10.10 28.16
CA ARG A 140 2.52 10.78 29.47
C ARG A 140 2.05 9.85 30.59
N ILE A 141 1.20 8.87 30.27
CA ILE A 141 0.75 7.86 31.23
C ILE A 141 1.89 6.87 31.52
N GLU A 142 2.61 6.44 30.48
CA GLU A 142 3.73 5.50 30.59
C GLU A 142 4.95 6.09 31.31
N SER A 143 5.24 7.39 31.09
CA SER A 143 6.34 8.11 31.75
C SER A 143 6.07 8.48 33.21
N GLY A 144 4.85 8.22 33.71
CA GLY A 144 4.47 8.50 35.11
C GLY A 144 4.23 9.98 35.41
N GLU A 145 4.22 10.86 34.40
CA GLU A 145 4.10 12.32 34.55
C GLU A 145 2.71 12.77 35.02
N VAL A 146 1.70 11.89 34.94
CA VAL A 146 0.33 12.18 35.39
C VAL A 146 0.22 12.42 36.91
N ARG A 147 1.27 12.12 37.70
CA ARG A 147 1.21 12.10 39.17
C ARG A 147 1.93 13.25 39.90
N SER A 148 2.53 14.23 39.22
CA SER A 148 3.35 15.28 39.89
C SER A 148 2.65 16.63 40.14
N SER A 149 1.36 16.78 39.84
CA SER A 149 0.61 17.99 40.20
C SER A 149 -0.06 17.82 41.56
N GLN A 150 0.72 17.89 42.63
CA GLN A 150 0.22 18.10 43.99
C GLN A 150 1.24 18.88 44.82
#